data_AF-A0A965JQT8-F1
#
_entry.id   AF-A0A965JQT8-F1
#
_cell.length_a   1.000
_cell.length_b   1.000
_cell.length_c   1.000
_cell.angle_alpha   90.00
_cell.angle_beta   90.00
_cell.angle_gamma   90.00
#
_symmetry.space_group_name_H-M   'P 1'
#
loop_
_entity.id
_entity.type
_entity.pdbx_description
1 polymer ?
#
loop_
_entity_poly.entity_id
_entity_poly.type
_entity_poly.pdbx_seq_one_letter_code
_entity_poly.pdbx_strand_id
1 'polypeptide(L)'
;GSLGYSCSSGVFSRTDSATCGCATGYVLSGSSCVSQTCSFSGTLGITDGTTVNYTTTATTKSCDAANYSGSITYTCAGGGAAPVVTGSCTSKAFCTGGTLKTSVTGYRIHTFTSSGTLTCTNVGSAEVLVVGGGGSGGVSTSVYGGGGGGGGGVVYASAYPITSTSYSIVVGSGGSANAKTDQGTVGNSGGYSTFGTITANGGGGGGLFTGITTNLFAAYSGGSGGGGAGGSNIYRIPGSSTQTAQTNATAYYGNSGGYGYNGGNGYAQGGGGGGGAGTVGGSATSTAAGNGGDGIASSISGSSTYYGGGGGGGGNNWAGTNWSSGSGGLGGGGAGAWLAVSTAGTANTGGGSGGSSVNGSGAGGSGIVIIRYAQ
;
A
#
# COMPACT_ATOMS: atom_id res chain seq x y z
N GLY A 1 30.16 3.57 61.53
CA GLY A 1 30.56 4.27 62.77
C GLY A 1 30.20 3.39 63.94
N SER A 2 31.02 3.40 64.99
CA SER A 2 30.72 2.75 66.27
C SER A 2 29.87 3.69 67.14
N LEU A 3 28.83 3.14 67.78
CA LEU A 3 27.96 3.87 68.71
C LEU A 3 28.44 3.67 70.15
N GLY A 4 28.49 4.75 70.92
CA GLY A 4 28.76 4.69 72.35
C GLY A 4 27.49 4.35 73.13
N TYR A 5 27.59 3.42 74.08
CA TYR A 5 26.52 3.12 75.02
C TYR A 5 27.07 3.06 76.44
N SER A 6 26.24 3.42 77.41
CA SER A 6 26.50 3.16 78.82
C SER A 6 25.51 2.11 79.34
N CYS A 7 26.00 1.22 80.19
CA CYS A 7 25.18 0.23 80.88
C CYS A 7 25.25 0.51 82.38
N SER A 8 24.12 0.79 82.99
CA SER A 8 23.96 0.91 84.44
C SER A 8 22.71 0.13 84.84
N SER A 9 22.81 -0.67 85.90
CA SER A 9 21.69 -1.47 86.42
C SER A 9 21.05 -2.45 85.42
N GLY A 10 21.79 -2.88 84.40
CA GLY A 10 21.27 -3.79 83.36
C GLY A 10 20.39 -3.12 82.30
N VAL A 11 20.27 -1.80 82.31
CA VAL A 11 19.55 -1.03 81.28
C VAL A 11 20.57 -0.31 80.38
N PHE A 12 20.53 -0.61 79.09
CA PHE A 12 21.35 0.08 78.09
C PHE A 12 20.74 1.45 77.79
N SER A 13 21.52 2.51 78.03
CA SER A 13 21.13 3.89 77.76
C SER A 13 22.13 4.52 76.79
N ARG A 14 21.62 5.03 75.66
CA ARG A 14 22.43 5.70 74.63
C ARG A 14 22.95 7.03 75.19
N THR A 15 24.26 7.24 75.18
CA THR A 15 24.90 8.40 75.83
C THR A 15 25.05 9.61 74.92
N ASP A 16 24.85 9.47 73.62
CA ASP A 16 25.00 10.54 72.65
C ASP A 16 23.67 10.97 72.00
N SER A 17 23.46 12.28 71.94
CA SER A 17 22.46 12.93 71.09
C SER A 17 22.79 12.83 69.58
N ALA A 18 23.74 11.96 69.20
CA ALA A 18 24.08 11.72 67.81
C ALA A 18 22.87 11.10 67.09
N THR A 19 22.21 11.90 66.26
CA THR A 19 21.29 11.36 65.27
C THR A 19 22.14 10.62 64.24
N CYS A 20 21.89 9.32 64.05
CA CYS A 20 22.42 8.61 62.90
C CYS A 20 21.77 9.23 61.65
N GLY A 21 22.42 10.24 61.08
CA GLY A 21 22.06 10.74 59.76
C GLY A 21 22.31 9.64 58.73
N CYS A 22 21.46 9.59 57.70
CA CYS A 22 21.74 8.74 56.56
C CYS A 22 22.95 9.27 55.78
N ALA A 23 23.71 8.37 55.16
CA ALA A 23 24.81 8.76 54.28
C ALA A 23 24.31 9.67 53.15
N THR A 24 25.19 10.50 52.59
CA THR A 24 24.87 11.35 51.45
C THR A 24 24.20 10.54 50.34
N GLY A 25 23.08 11.04 49.82
CA GLY A 25 22.26 10.33 48.85
C GLY A 25 21.18 9.42 49.45
N TYR A 26 21.07 9.33 50.77
CA TYR A 26 20.01 8.62 51.47
C TYR A 26 19.23 9.56 52.40
N VAL A 27 17.97 9.26 52.67
CA VAL A 27 17.07 9.98 53.59
C VAL A 27 16.42 8.99 54.55
N LEU A 28 16.17 9.41 55.79
CA LEU A 28 15.56 8.56 56.80
C LEU A 28 14.07 8.41 56.53
N SER A 29 13.60 7.19 56.30
CA SER A 29 12.19 6.85 56.16
C SER A 29 11.82 5.79 57.19
N GLY A 30 11.14 6.21 58.26
CA GLY A 30 10.93 5.38 59.44
C GLY A 30 12.25 5.09 60.17
N SER A 31 12.61 3.81 60.30
CA SER A 31 13.86 3.36 60.92
C SER A 31 14.97 3.00 59.92
N SER A 32 14.75 3.21 58.62
CA SER A 32 15.67 2.80 57.55
C SER A 32 16.09 3.98 56.66
N CYS A 33 17.35 3.96 56.21
CA CYS A 33 17.84 4.90 55.22
C CYS A 33 17.49 4.41 53.82
N VAL A 34 16.66 5.18 53.10
CA VAL A 34 16.28 4.90 51.71
C VAL A 34 17.01 5.84 50.77
N SER A 35 17.33 5.37 49.56
CA SER A 35 17.98 6.22 48.55
C SER A 35 17.08 7.42 48.23
N GLN A 36 17.67 8.60 48.17
CA GLN A 36 17.02 9.78 47.63
C GLN A 36 16.76 9.58 46.13
N THR A 37 15.71 10.22 45.64
CA THR A 37 15.30 10.17 44.24
C THR A 37 15.01 11.57 43.70
N CYS A 38 15.06 11.68 42.38
CA CYS A 38 14.61 12.83 41.60
C CYS A 38 13.56 12.36 40.59
N SER A 39 12.68 13.26 40.17
CA SER A 39 11.62 12.96 39.18
C SER A 39 11.74 13.87 37.98
N PHE A 40 11.67 13.30 36.77
CA PHE A 40 11.62 14.09 35.55
C PHE A 40 10.25 14.76 35.37
N SER A 41 10.25 16.00 34.90
CA SER A 41 9.06 16.73 34.45
C SER A 41 9.45 17.66 33.30
N GLY A 42 8.70 17.63 32.20
CA GLY A 42 8.91 18.45 31.01
C GLY A 42 10.18 18.10 30.21
N THR A 43 10.85 16.99 30.51
CA THR A 43 12.07 16.57 29.80
C THR A 43 11.70 15.85 28.51
N LEU A 44 11.97 16.45 27.35
CA LEU A 44 11.58 15.90 26.05
C LEU A 44 12.14 14.48 25.85
N GLY A 45 11.25 13.52 25.56
CA GLY A 45 11.60 12.12 25.34
C GLY A 45 11.74 11.27 26.60
N ILE A 46 11.49 11.85 27.78
CA ILE A 46 11.35 11.13 29.05
C ILE A 46 9.90 11.31 29.54
N THR A 47 9.30 10.23 30.01
CA THR A 47 7.95 10.20 30.54
C THR A 47 7.91 11.01 31.84
N ASP A 48 6.96 11.95 31.92
CA ASP A 48 6.78 12.76 33.11
C ASP A 48 6.46 11.88 34.33
N GLY A 49 7.14 12.16 35.45
CA GLY A 49 7.04 11.37 36.67
C GLY A 49 8.00 10.18 36.75
N THR A 50 8.79 9.90 35.72
CA THR A 50 9.88 8.89 35.81
C THR A 50 10.85 9.29 36.92
N THR A 51 11.09 8.36 37.86
CA THR A 51 11.99 8.58 39.00
C THR A 51 13.36 7.94 38.76
N VAL A 52 14.41 8.58 39.27
CA VAL A 52 15.80 8.09 39.23
C VAL A 52 16.48 8.26 40.58
N ASN A 53 17.41 7.35 40.89
CA ASN A 53 18.17 7.38 42.13
C ASN A 53 19.17 8.54 42.16
N TYR A 54 19.48 8.99 43.37
CA TYR A 54 20.55 9.93 43.66
C TYR A 54 21.87 9.50 42.97
N THR A 55 22.49 10.44 42.27
CA THR A 55 23.80 10.25 41.66
C THR A 55 24.46 11.61 41.42
N THR A 56 25.69 11.75 41.90
CA THR A 56 26.55 12.91 41.60
C THR A 56 27.41 12.71 40.36
N THR A 57 27.52 11.46 39.89
CA THR A 57 28.19 11.12 38.64
C THR A 57 27.19 11.13 37.51
N ALA A 58 27.62 11.61 36.34
CA ALA A 58 26.82 11.65 35.13
C ALA A 58 26.38 10.22 34.73
N THR A 59 25.07 9.98 34.73
CA THR A 59 24.47 8.66 34.47
C THR A 59 23.55 8.73 33.27
N THR A 60 23.52 7.69 32.46
CA THR A 60 22.70 7.63 31.24
C THR A 60 21.28 7.15 31.57
N LYS A 61 20.28 7.82 30.99
CA LYS A 61 18.88 7.36 30.97
C LYS A 61 18.40 7.22 29.53
N SER A 62 17.96 6.03 29.17
CA SER A 62 17.29 5.79 27.88
C SER A 62 15.97 6.55 27.82
N CYS A 63 15.70 7.15 26.66
CA CYS A 63 14.43 7.79 26.35
C CYS A 63 13.31 6.76 26.39
N ASP A 64 12.28 7.03 27.20
CA ASP A 64 11.16 6.11 27.45
C ASP A 64 9.81 6.68 27.01
N ALA A 65 9.74 7.97 26.66
CA ALA A 65 8.52 8.53 26.11
C ALA A 65 8.26 7.95 24.71
N ALA A 66 6.97 7.78 24.39
CA ALA A 66 6.54 7.27 23.09
C ALA A 66 7.12 8.10 21.94
N ASN A 67 7.58 7.43 20.88
CA ASN A 67 8.15 8.04 19.69
C ASN A 67 9.48 8.79 19.91
N TYR A 68 10.22 8.51 20.98
CA TYR A 68 11.59 9.01 21.16
C TYR A 68 12.60 7.85 21.21
N SER A 69 13.84 8.16 20.82
CA SER A 69 15.00 7.27 20.84
C SER A 69 16.22 7.98 21.43
N GLY A 70 17.26 7.18 21.70
CA GLY A 70 18.51 7.65 22.25
C GLY A 70 18.49 7.67 23.78
N SER A 71 19.31 8.53 24.34
CA SER A 71 19.46 8.67 25.77
C SER A 71 19.87 10.09 26.13
N ILE A 72 19.48 10.49 27.34
CA ILE A 72 20.03 11.67 28.00
C ILE A 72 21.08 11.26 29.02
N THR A 73 21.86 12.22 29.48
CA THR A 73 22.72 12.08 30.65
C THR A 73 22.21 12.97 31.76
N TYR A 74 22.14 12.45 32.99
CA TYR A 74 21.59 13.18 34.12
C TYR A 74 22.44 13.04 35.39
N THR A 75 22.29 14.01 36.28
CA THR A 75 22.66 13.89 37.71
C THR A 75 21.44 14.19 38.58
N CYS A 76 21.39 13.59 39.77
CA CYS A 76 20.30 13.75 40.72
C CYS A 76 20.86 14.12 42.09
N ALA A 77 20.62 15.36 42.52
CA ALA A 77 21.06 15.89 43.81
C ALA A 77 20.19 15.44 44.99
N GLY A 78 19.08 14.71 44.73
CA GLY A 78 18.15 14.23 45.76
C GLY A 78 17.14 15.29 46.22
N GLY A 79 16.48 15.02 47.35
CA GLY A 79 15.54 15.96 47.98
C GLY A 79 14.27 16.30 47.19
N GLY A 80 13.89 15.51 46.19
CA GLY A 80 12.72 15.79 45.33
C GLY A 80 12.97 16.86 44.26
N ALA A 81 14.22 17.29 44.06
CA ALA A 81 14.57 18.20 42.98
C ALA A 81 14.48 17.53 41.60
N ALA A 82 14.32 18.34 40.55
CA ALA A 82 14.42 17.85 39.18
C ALA A 82 15.87 17.42 38.86
N PRO A 83 16.09 16.33 38.11
CA PRO A 83 17.42 15.97 37.63
C PRO A 83 18.03 17.08 36.77
N VAL A 84 19.35 17.28 36.87
CA VAL A 84 20.07 18.12 35.91
C VAL A 84 20.35 17.27 34.68
N VAL A 85 19.87 17.71 33.51
CA VAL A 85 19.92 16.93 32.26
C VAL A 85 20.84 17.59 31.24
N THR A 86 21.61 16.75 30.54
CA THR A 86 22.39 17.12 29.35
C THR A 86 22.14 16.11 28.22
N GLY A 87 22.34 16.55 26.98
CA GLY A 87 21.92 15.80 25.80
C GLY A 87 20.41 15.90 25.56
N SER A 88 19.93 15.18 24.56
CA SER A 88 18.52 15.23 24.15
C SER A 88 18.07 13.92 23.55
N CYS A 89 16.83 13.53 23.85
CA CYS A 89 16.16 12.49 23.09
C CYS A 89 15.85 12.96 21.67
N THR A 90 15.91 12.04 20.70
CA THR A 90 15.55 12.32 19.31
C THR A 90 14.19 11.72 19.01
N SER A 91 13.29 12.53 18.46
CA SER A 91 11.98 12.07 17.99
C SER A 91 12.16 11.08 16.84
N LYS A 92 11.61 9.88 16.97
CA LYS A 92 11.62 8.82 15.97
C LYS A 92 10.76 9.21 14.76
N ALA A 93 11.20 8.78 13.57
CA ALA A 93 10.36 8.75 12.40
C ALA A 93 9.20 7.78 12.66
N PHE A 94 7.97 8.28 12.60
CA PHE A 94 6.80 7.46 12.87
C PHE A 94 5.60 7.95 12.09
N CYS A 95 4.88 7.01 11.49
CA CYS A 95 3.56 7.23 10.94
C CYS A 95 2.54 6.26 11.52
N THR A 96 1.26 6.64 11.45
CA THR A 96 0.08 5.81 11.72
C THR A 96 -0.88 5.84 10.54
N GLY A 97 -1.67 4.79 10.38
CA GLY A 97 -2.61 4.62 9.28
C GLY A 97 -2.27 3.41 8.40
N GLY A 98 -3.28 2.84 7.76
CA GLY A 98 -3.14 1.62 6.96
C GLY A 98 -2.70 0.41 7.79
N THR A 99 -2.38 -0.69 7.12
CA THR A 99 -1.77 -1.87 7.73
C THR A 99 -0.27 -1.64 7.85
N LEU A 100 0.26 -1.64 9.08
CA LEU A 100 1.68 -1.50 9.37
C LEU A 100 2.38 -2.86 9.36
N LYS A 101 3.51 -2.95 8.64
CA LYS A 101 4.45 -4.07 8.68
C LYS A 101 5.83 -3.60 9.14
N THR A 102 6.35 -4.23 10.19
CA THR A 102 7.66 -3.96 10.81
C THR A 102 8.61 -5.16 10.75
N SER A 103 8.19 -6.28 10.17
CA SER A 103 9.02 -7.49 10.03
C SER A 103 10.15 -7.38 9.00
N VAL A 104 10.21 -6.27 8.26
CA VAL A 104 11.31 -5.95 7.34
C VAL A 104 12.33 -5.12 8.09
N THR A 105 13.52 -5.68 8.31
CA THR A 105 14.60 -5.04 9.08
C THR A 105 14.94 -3.66 8.51
N GLY A 106 14.96 -2.65 9.39
CA GLY A 106 15.32 -1.28 9.05
C GLY A 106 14.20 -0.43 8.43
N TYR A 107 13.02 -1.00 8.15
CA TYR A 107 11.93 -0.29 7.47
C TYR A 107 10.59 -0.40 8.19
N ARG A 108 9.72 0.60 7.99
CA ARG A 108 8.30 0.57 8.31
C ARG A 108 7.52 0.69 7.01
N ILE A 109 6.57 -0.21 6.81
CA ILE A 109 5.76 -0.25 5.59
C ILE A 109 4.29 -0.07 5.97
N HIS A 110 3.64 0.92 5.38
CA HIS A 110 2.21 1.18 5.51
C HIS A 110 1.51 0.85 4.21
N THR A 111 0.52 -0.04 4.27
CA THR A 111 -0.26 -0.47 3.12
C THR A 111 -1.72 -0.05 3.28
N PHE A 112 -2.27 0.56 2.24
CA PHE A 112 -3.66 0.96 2.14
C PHE A 112 -4.34 0.17 1.02
N THR A 113 -5.25 -0.71 1.40
CA THR A 113 -6.18 -1.43 0.51
C THR A 113 -7.56 -0.79 0.45
N SER A 114 -7.76 0.29 1.22
CA SER A 114 -8.93 1.15 1.25
C SER A 114 -8.47 2.59 1.54
N SER A 115 -9.25 3.58 1.12
CA SER A 115 -8.97 5.00 1.40
C SER A 115 -8.85 5.26 2.90
N GLY A 116 -8.04 6.25 3.26
CA GLY A 116 -7.75 6.57 4.65
C GLY A 116 -6.77 7.73 4.79
N THR A 117 -6.12 7.79 5.95
CA THR A 117 -5.14 8.84 6.27
C THR A 117 -3.86 8.21 6.79
N LEU A 118 -2.72 8.71 6.32
CA LEU A 118 -1.41 8.45 6.89
C LEU A 118 -0.95 9.70 7.66
N THR A 119 -0.82 9.61 8.97
CA THR A 119 -0.30 10.71 9.80
C THR A 119 1.15 10.42 10.13
N CYS A 120 2.06 11.34 9.79
CA CYS A 120 3.50 11.14 9.94
C CYS A 120 4.15 12.22 10.81
N THR A 121 5.26 11.85 11.43
CA THR A 121 6.12 12.73 12.22
C THR A 121 7.58 12.38 11.93
N ASN A 122 8.39 13.38 11.56
CA ASN A 122 9.85 13.30 11.43
C ASN A 122 10.39 12.19 10.50
N VAL A 123 9.69 11.90 9.40
CA VAL A 123 10.12 10.88 8.42
C VAL A 123 11.13 11.42 7.41
N GLY A 124 10.94 12.65 6.93
CA GLY A 124 11.81 13.27 5.93
C GLY A 124 11.53 12.78 4.51
N SER A 125 11.73 11.48 4.23
CA SER A 125 11.46 10.89 2.92
C SER A 125 10.98 9.44 3.00
N ALA A 126 10.16 9.03 2.03
CA ALA A 126 9.66 7.67 1.90
C ALA A 126 9.62 7.23 0.43
N GLU A 127 9.74 5.92 0.22
CA GLU A 127 9.33 5.29 -1.02
C GLU A 127 7.82 5.16 -1.05
N VAL A 128 7.22 5.43 -2.21
CA VAL A 128 5.76 5.36 -2.39
C VAL A 128 5.45 4.63 -3.68
N LEU A 129 4.55 3.65 -3.61
CA LEU A 129 3.93 3.00 -4.76
C LEU A 129 2.43 3.27 -4.72
N VAL A 130 1.90 3.87 -5.78
CA VAL A 130 0.46 4.14 -5.95
C VAL A 130 0.00 3.35 -7.17
N VAL A 131 -1.06 2.55 -7.00
CA VAL A 131 -1.64 1.72 -8.06
C VAL A 131 -3.12 2.02 -8.19
N GLY A 132 -3.58 2.38 -9.38
CA GLY A 132 -5.00 2.59 -9.67
C GLY A 132 -5.80 1.28 -9.66
N GLY A 133 -7.12 1.35 -9.58
CA GLY A 133 -7.97 0.18 -9.77
C GLY A 133 -7.96 -0.29 -11.23
N GLY A 134 -8.06 -1.59 -11.48
CA GLY A 134 -8.15 -2.15 -12.83
C GLY A 134 -9.56 -1.99 -13.43
N GLY A 135 -9.65 -1.96 -14.75
CA GLY A 135 -10.92 -1.95 -15.47
C GLY A 135 -11.54 -3.36 -15.57
N SER A 136 -12.85 -3.45 -15.79
CA SER A 136 -13.50 -4.71 -16.14
C SER A 136 -13.43 -4.98 -17.66
N GLY A 137 -13.46 -6.25 -18.04
CA GLY A 137 -13.54 -6.66 -19.43
C GLY A 137 -14.90 -6.36 -20.07
N GLY A 138 -14.89 -6.27 -21.38
CA GLY A 138 -16.11 -6.16 -22.19
C GLY A 138 -16.85 -7.49 -22.27
N VAL A 139 -18.16 -7.39 -22.43
CA VAL A 139 -19.08 -8.52 -22.65
C VAL A 139 -19.67 -8.34 -24.04
N SER A 140 -19.23 -9.17 -24.98
CA SER A 140 -19.80 -9.20 -26.33
C SER A 140 -21.02 -10.13 -26.37
N THR A 141 -21.65 -10.29 -27.53
CA THR A 141 -22.76 -11.25 -27.72
C THR A 141 -22.40 -12.35 -28.71
N SER A 142 -23.16 -13.45 -28.64
CA SER A 142 -23.09 -14.59 -29.56
C SER A 142 -21.71 -15.27 -29.62
N VAL A 143 -20.89 -14.95 -30.64
CA VAL A 143 -19.66 -15.67 -30.99
C VAL A 143 -18.42 -14.78 -30.91
N TYR A 144 -18.58 -13.53 -30.48
CA TYR A 144 -17.52 -12.53 -30.47
C TYR A 144 -16.89 -12.43 -29.09
N GLY A 145 -15.57 -12.33 -29.03
CA GLY A 145 -14.82 -12.14 -27.79
C GLY A 145 -14.83 -10.68 -27.35
N GLY A 146 -15.28 -10.42 -26.12
CA GLY A 146 -15.07 -9.12 -25.48
C GLY A 146 -13.58 -8.87 -25.17
N GLY A 147 -13.17 -7.60 -25.18
CA GLY A 147 -11.81 -7.23 -24.83
C GLY A 147 -11.53 -7.33 -23.33
N GLY A 148 -10.28 -7.61 -22.96
CA GLY A 148 -9.86 -7.61 -21.55
C GLY A 148 -9.83 -6.20 -20.95
N GLY A 149 -10.07 -6.09 -19.64
CA GLY A 149 -9.91 -4.83 -18.91
C GLY A 149 -8.44 -4.46 -18.73
N GLY A 150 -8.10 -3.18 -18.84
CA GLY A 150 -6.75 -2.66 -18.59
C GLY A 150 -6.41 -2.69 -17.10
N GLY A 151 -5.14 -2.93 -16.78
CA GLY A 151 -4.63 -2.74 -15.42
C GLY A 151 -4.67 -1.27 -14.99
N GLY A 152 -4.67 -1.03 -13.69
CA GLY A 152 -4.44 0.31 -13.14
C GLY A 152 -3.06 0.84 -13.54
N GLY A 153 -2.95 2.16 -13.66
CA GLY A 153 -1.65 2.80 -13.74
C GLY A 153 -0.85 2.52 -12.47
N VAL A 154 0.48 2.50 -12.59
CA VAL A 154 1.39 2.35 -11.45
C VAL A 154 2.34 3.53 -11.44
N VAL A 155 2.45 4.21 -10.31
CA VAL A 155 3.39 5.31 -10.12
C VAL A 155 4.26 5.01 -8.90
N TYR A 156 5.57 5.15 -9.07
CA TYR A 156 6.57 4.89 -8.04
C TYR A 156 7.43 6.13 -7.81
N ALA A 157 7.59 6.48 -6.53
CA ALA A 157 8.52 7.48 -6.06
C ALA A 157 9.54 6.81 -5.14
N SER A 158 10.82 6.90 -5.48
CA SER A 158 11.91 6.37 -4.65
C SER A 158 12.24 7.25 -3.45
N ALA A 159 11.88 8.53 -3.50
CA ALA A 159 12.15 9.50 -2.45
C ALA A 159 11.08 10.62 -2.45
N TYR A 160 9.87 10.30 -2.02
CA TYR A 160 8.82 11.29 -1.82
C TYR A 160 9.06 12.06 -0.50
N PRO A 161 8.99 13.40 -0.48
CA PRO A 161 9.20 14.17 0.75
C PRO A 161 8.01 14.00 1.72
N ILE A 162 8.30 13.54 2.94
CA ILE A 162 7.31 13.36 4.01
C ILE A 162 7.59 14.35 5.14
N THR A 163 6.66 15.29 5.32
CA THR A 163 6.66 16.27 6.41
C THR A 163 5.78 15.77 7.57
N SER A 164 5.91 16.41 8.73
CA SER A 164 5.12 16.09 9.91
C SER A 164 3.66 16.58 9.76
N THR A 165 2.85 15.83 9.02
CA THR A 165 1.45 16.16 8.69
C THR A 165 0.62 14.89 8.41
N SER A 166 -0.67 15.09 8.14
CA SER A 166 -1.59 14.05 7.67
C SER A 166 -1.73 14.08 6.15
N TYR A 167 -1.56 12.91 5.53
CA TYR A 167 -1.74 12.67 4.10
C TYR A 167 -3.04 11.90 3.86
N SER A 168 -3.98 12.48 3.11
CA SER A 168 -5.16 11.76 2.65
C SER A 168 -4.78 10.80 1.53
N ILE A 169 -5.30 9.58 1.60
CA ILE A 169 -5.04 8.49 0.66
C ILE A 169 -6.36 8.07 0.04
N VAL A 170 -6.41 8.07 -1.28
CA VAL A 170 -7.50 7.48 -2.05
C VAL A 170 -7.02 6.17 -2.63
N VAL A 171 -7.79 5.10 -2.42
CA VAL A 171 -7.59 3.82 -3.10
C VAL A 171 -8.70 3.63 -4.11
N GLY A 172 -8.34 3.55 -5.39
CA GLY A 172 -9.27 3.38 -6.48
C GLY A 172 -9.97 2.03 -6.43
N SER A 173 -11.29 2.05 -6.59
CA SER A 173 -12.07 0.81 -6.78
C SER A 173 -11.72 0.17 -8.13
N GLY A 174 -11.86 -1.14 -8.24
CA GLY A 174 -11.90 -1.79 -9.55
C GLY A 174 -13.16 -1.40 -10.33
N GLY A 175 -13.12 -1.54 -11.66
CA GLY A 175 -14.28 -1.39 -12.52
C GLY A 175 -15.31 -2.48 -12.22
N SER A 176 -16.58 -2.10 -12.09
CA SER A 176 -17.66 -3.03 -11.75
C SER A 176 -17.79 -4.17 -12.77
N ALA A 177 -18.10 -5.36 -12.26
CA ALA A 177 -18.45 -6.52 -13.08
C ALA A 177 -19.68 -6.21 -13.95
N ASN A 178 -19.71 -6.80 -15.14
CA ASN A 178 -20.87 -6.69 -16.03
C ASN A 178 -21.58 -8.04 -16.14
N ALA A 179 -22.87 -8.05 -15.82
CA ALA A 179 -23.73 -9.19 -16.15
C ALA A 179 -23.93 -9.30 -17.67
N LYS A 180 -24.24 -10.50 -18.16
CA LYS A 180 -24.72 -10.68 -19.53
C LYS A 180 -25.98 -9.85 -19.77
N THR A 181 -26.00 -9.14 -20.88
CA THR A 181 -27.22 -8.55 -21.44
C THR A 181 -27.38 -9.03 -22.88
N ASP A 182 -28.58 -8.91 -23.44
CA ASP A 182 -28.83 -9.28 -24.83
C ASP A 182 -28.11 -8.35 -25.83
N GLN A 183 -27.62 -7.19 -25.35
CA GLN A 183 -26.92 -6.19 -26.16
C GLN A 183 -25.43 -6.07 -25.84
N GLY A 184 -24.88 -6.97 -25.01
CA GLY A 184 -23.51 -6.84 -24.51
C GLY A 184 -23.31 -5.59 -23.65
N THR A 185 -22.13 -5.47 -23.06
CA THR A 185 -21.79 -4.35 -22.16
C THR A 185 -20.30 -4.03 -22.25
N VAL A 186 -19.97 -2.74 -22.40
CA VAL A 186 -18.58 -2.29 -22.41
C VAL A 186 -18.00 -2.47 -21.02
N GLY A 187 -16.71 -2.75 -20.93
CA GLY A 187 -16.01 -2.77 -19.65
C GLY A 187 -16.14 -1.43 -18.93
N ASN A 188 -16.25 -1.48 -17.61
CA ASN A 188 -16.22 -0.30 -16.76
C ASN A 188 -14.76 0.04 -16.41
N SER A 189 -14.41 1.31 -16.44
CA SER A 189 -13.08 1.76 -16.00
C SER A 189 -12.92 1.63 -14.48
N GLY A 190 -11.68 1.41 -14.04
CA GLY A 190 -11.32 1.49 -12.62
C GLY A 190 -11.21 2.92 -12.11
N GLY A 191 -11.23 3.09 -10.79
CA GLY A 191 -10.99 4.35 -10.10
C GLY A 191 -9.49 4.65 -9.95
N TYR A 192 -9.14 5.93 -9.82
CA TYR A 192 -7.78 6.36 -9.54
C TYR A 192 -7.41 6.20 -8.06
N SER A 193 -6.11 6.08 -7.77
CA SER A 193 -5.56 6.12 -6.41
C SER A 193 -4.64 7.33 -6.25
N THR A 194 -4.52 7.88 -5.03
CA THR A 194 -3.66 9.06 -4.77
C THR A 194 -2.87 8.96 -3.48
N PHE A 195 -1.67 9.56 -3.50
CA PHE A 195 -0.87 9.88 -2.32
C PHE A 195 -0.17 11.23 -2.54
N GLY A 196 -0.56 12.26 -1.78
CA GLY A 196 -0.01 13.61 -1.97
C GLY A 196 -0.21 14.12 -3.40
N THR A 197 0.87 14.45 -4.12
CA THR A 197 0.79 14.87 -5.53
C THR A 197 0.76 13.71 -6.53
N ILE A 198 0.96 12.47 -6.08
CA ILE A 198 0.99 11.29 -6.95
C ILE A 198 -0.43 10.80 -7.19
N THR A 199 -0.77 10.57 -8.46
CA THR A 199 -2.05 10.00 -8.90
C THR A 199 -1.80 8.83 -9.83
N ALA A 200 -2.29 7.64 -9.48
CA ALA A 200 -2.30 6.50 -10.39
C ALA A 200 -3.70 6.37 -11.01
N ASN A 201 -3.80 6.53 -12.33
CA ASN A 201 -5.07 6.47 -13.03
C ASN A 201 -5.66 5.05 -13.00
N GLY A 202 -6.99 4.93 -12.94
CA GLY A 202 -7.65 3.63 -13.07
C GLY A 202 -7.56 3.07 -14.49
N GLY A 203 -7.59 1.74 -14.62
CA GLY A 203 -7.51 1.03 -15.90
C GLY A 203 -8.76 1.22 -16.75
N GLY A 204 -8.59 1.18 -18.08
CA GLY A 204 -9.68 1.31 -19.04
C GLY A 204 -10.51 0.03 -19.18
N GLY A 205 -11.81 0.17 -19.39
CA GLY A 205 -12.71 -0.95 -19.68
C GLY A 205 -12.48 -1.60 -21.05
N GLY A 206 -12.67 -2.91 -21.15
CA GLY A 206 -12.56 -3.66 -22.41
C GLY A 206 -13.69 -3.36 -23.40
N GLY A 207 -13.39 -3.42 -24.70
CA GLY A 207 -14.37 -3.15 -25.76
C GLY A 207 -15.40 -4.28 -25.94
N LEU A 208 -16.49 -3.98 -26.64
CA LEU A 208 -17.53 -4.96 -26.99
C LEU A 208 -17.91 -4.92 -28.48
N PHE A 209 -18.40 -6.05 -28.98
CA PHE A 209 -19.03 -6.15 -30.30
C PHE A 209 -20.26 -7.07 -30.23
N THR A 210 -21.37 -6.67 -30.87
CA THR A 210 -22.65 -7.39 -30.78
C THR A 210 -23.22 -7.89 -32.11
N GLY A 211 -22.57 -7.59 -33.25
CA GLY A 211 -23.07 -7.95 -34.58
C GLY A 211 -24.36 -7.22 -35.01
N ILE A 212 -24.97 -6.43 -34.13
CA ILE A 212 -26.10 -5.53 -34.37
C ILE A 212 -25.64 -4.08 -34.26
N THR A 213 -26.13 -3.21 -35.13
CA THR A 213 -25.60 -1.85 -35.38
C THR A 213 -25.85 -0.84 -34.26
N THR A 214 -26.55 -1.23 -33.18
CA THR A 214 -27.09 -0.29 -32.19
C THR A 214 -26.28 -0.17 -30.89
N ASN A 215 -25.36 -1.09 -30.58
CA ASN A 215 -24.54 -1.06 -29.36
C ASN A 215 -23.13 -1.65 -29.61
N LEU A 216 -22.20 -0.80 -30.04
CA LEU A 216 -20.82 -1.17 -30.38
C LEU A 216 -19.88 -0.12 -29.80
N PHE A 217 -18.97 -0.52 -28.92
CA PHE A 217 -18.11 0.42 -28.17
C PHE A 217 -16.66 -0.03 -28.20
N ALA A 218 -15.77 0.89 -28.61
CA ALA A 218 -14.33 0.71 -28.48
C ALA A 218 -13.94 0.57 -26.99
N ALA A 219 -12.77 0.00 -26.75
CA ALA A 219 -12.22 -0.03 -25.40
C ALA A 219 -11.93 1.37 -24.87
N TYR A 220 -12.08 1.53 -23.56
CA TYR A 220 -11.74 2.78 -22.89
C TYR A 220 -10.24 2.86 -22.63
N SER A 221 -9.73 4.09 -22.73
CA SER A 221 -8.39 4.44 -22.28
C SER A 221 -8.37 4.61 -20.76
N GLY A 222 -7.20 4.46 -20.14
CA GLY A 222 -7.02 4.58 -18.70
C GLY A 222 -5.54 4.51 -18.33
N GLY A 223 -5.22 4.36 -17.04
CA GLY A 223 -3.83 4.16 -16.58
C GLY A 223 -3.10 3.13 -17.44
N SER A 224 -3.71 1.95 -17.62
CA SER A 224 -3.51 1.10 -18.80
C SER A 224 -4.82 0.98 -19.59
N GLY A 225 -4.73 0.83 -20.91
CA GLY A 225 -5.89 0.78 -21.79
C GLY A 225 -6.56 -0.59 -21.87
N GLY A 226 -7.88 -0.61 -22.08
CA GLY A 226 -8.62 -1.86 -22.32
C GLY A 226 -8.31 -2.48 -23.68
N GLY A 227 -8.52 -3.79 -23.81
CA GLY A 227 -8.37 -4.52 -25.07
C GLY A 227 -9.56 -4.32 -26.01
N GLY A 228 -9.32 -4.32 -27.32
CA GLY A 228 -10.39 -4.21 -28.32
C GLY A 228 -11.27 -5.47 -28.40
N ALA A 229 -12.52 -5.32 -28.86
CA ALA A 229 -13.39 -6.48 -29.09
C ALA A 229 -13.02 -7.22 -30.37
N GLY A 230 -13.31 -8.53 -30.42
CA GLY A 230 -13.35 -9.28 -31.67
C GLY A 230 -14.45 -8.70 -32.56
N GLY A 231 -14.10 -8.24 -33.76
CA GLY A 231 -15.00 -7.39 -34.53
C GLY A 231 -14.40 -6.93 -35.85
N SER A 232 -15.24 -6.40 -36.73
CA SER A 232 -14.81 -5.54 -37.83
C SER A 232 -14.83 -4.05 -37.41
N ASN A 233 -14.09 -3.19 -38.13
CA ASN A 233 -14.09 -1.73 -37.99
C ASN A 233 -13.49 -1.20 -36.67
N ILE A 234 -13.97 -0.04 -36.19
CA ILE A 234 -13.36 0.74 -35.09
C ILE A 234 -13.38 0.04 -33.72
N TYR A 235 -14.15 -1.03 -33.55
CA TYR A 235 -14.38 -1.69 -32.25
C TYR A 235 -13.25 -2.64 -31.85
N ARG A 236 -12.38 -2.98 -32.81
CA ARG A 236 -11.13 -3.69 -32.54
C ARG A 236 -10.07 -2.81 -31.87
N ILE A 237 -10.28 -1.50 -31.85
CA ILE A 237 -9.28 -0.53 -31.40
C ILE A 237 -9.17 -0.61 -29.86
N PRO A 238 -7.96 -0.86 -29.33
CA PRO A 238 -7.73 -0.86 -27.90
C PRO A 238 -7.76 0.56 -27.33
N GLY A 239 -7.99 0.64 -26.02
CA GLY A 239 -7.72 1.83 -25.24
C GLY A 239 -6.22 2.12 -25.19
N SER A 240 -5.88 3.41 -25.14
CA SER A 240 -4.50 3.86 -24.92
C SER A 240 -4.20 4.01 -23.42
N SER A 241 -2.91 4.05 -23.07
CA SER A 241 -2.52 4.51 -21.73
C SER A 241 -2.66 6.02 -21.63
N THR A 242 -3.14 6.49 -20.48
CA THR A 242 -3.23 7.91 -20.11
C THR A 242 -2.40 8.23 -18.87
N GLN A 243 -1.58 7.29 -18.40
CA GLN A 243 -0.67 7.56 -17.28
C GLN A 243 0.48 8.44 -17.76
N THR A 244 0.63 9.61 -17.14
CA THR A 244 1.64 10.61 -17.50
C THR A 244 2.68 10.79 -16.41
N ALA A 245 3.77 11.46 -16.77
CA ALA A 245 4.80 11.91 -15.82
C ALA A 245 4.21 12.86 -14.77
N GLN A 246 4.71 12.75 -13.54
CA GLN A 246 4.21 13.52 -12.39
C GLN A 246 5.36 14.05 -11.55
N THR A 247 5.12 15.19 -10.91
CA THR A 247 6.05 15.75 -9.93
C THR A 247 6.22 14.78 -8.76
N ASN A 248 7.48 14.60 -8.33
CA ASN A 248 7.90 13.66 -7.27
C ASN A 248 7.75 12.16 -7.62
N ALA A 249 7.34 11.80 -8.83
CA ALA A 249 7.41 10.42 -9.30
C ALA A 249 8.79 10.14 -9.92
N THR A 250 9.40 9.02 -9.55
CA THR A 250 10.62 8.51 -10.18
C THR A 250 10.29 7.72 -11.44
N ALA A 251 9.16 7.03 -11.45
CA ALA A 251 8.68 6.28 -12.59
C ALA A 251 7.15 6.22 -12.60
N TYR A 252 6.58 6.07 -13.79
CA TYR A 252 5.16 5.92 -14.02
C TYR A 252 4.95 4.92 -15.17
N TYR A 253 3.87 4.15 -15.09
CA TYR A 253 3.70 2.96 -15.89
C TYR A 253 2.25 2.75 -16.30
N GLY A 254 2.09 2.28 -17.53
CA GLY A 254 0.81 2.08 -18.19
C GLY A 254 1.03 1.83 -19.68
N ASN A 255 0.30 0.88 -20.24
CA ASN A 255 0.40 0.55 -21.67
C ASN A 255 -0.98 0.45 -22.32
N SER A 256 -1.01 0.52 -23.65
CA SER A 256 -2.24 0.28 -24.41
C SER A 256 -2.68 -1.19 -24.33
N GLY A 257 -3.97 -1.42 -24.54
CA GLY A 257 -4.47 -2.76 -24.80
C GLY A 257 -4.03 -3.29 -26.16
N GLY A 258 -4.38 -4.56 -26.42
CA GLY A 258 -4.19 -5.22 -27.70
C GLY A 258 -5.43 -5.09 -28.59
N TYR A 259 -5.21 -5.18 -29.90
CA TYR A 259 -6.29 -5.18 -30.87
C TYR A 259 -7.10 -6.49 -30.80
N GLY A 260 -8.42 -6.38 -30.98
CA GLY A 260 -9.25 -7.55 -31.26
C GLY A 260 -9.02 -8.06 -32.69
N TYR A 261 -9.40 -9.32 -32.95
CA TYR A 261 -9.12 -9.95 -34.24
C TYR A 261 -9.95 -9.35 -35.37
N ASN A 262 -9.30 -9.06 -36.51
CA ASN A 262 -9.95 -8.57 -37.72
C ASN A 262 -10.36 -9.73 -38.63
N GLY A 263 -11.47 -10.40 -38.32
CA GLY A 263 -11.88 -11.63 -39.01
C GLY A 263 -12.71 -11.48 -40.29
N GLY A 264 -12.96 -10.25 -40.78
CA GLY A 264 -13.89 -10.04 -41.90
C GLY A 264 -15.32 -10.55 -41.60
N ASN A 265 -16.03 -11.05 -42.62
CA ASN A 265 -17.39 -11.64 -42.49
C ASN A 265 -17.42 -13.02 -41.77
N GLY A 266 -16.28 -13.52 -41.27
CA GLY A 266 -16.22 -14.79 -40.55
C GLY A 266 -16.69 -14.67 -39.10
N TYR A 267 -17.49 -15.64 -38.65
CA TYR A 267 -18.18 -15.66 -37.35
C TYR A 267 -17.29 -16.02 -36.13
N ALA A 268 -15.96 -15.99 -36.24
CA ALA A 268 -15.06 -16.31 -35.12
C ALA A 268 -13.98 -15.24 -34.88
N GLN A 269 -14.09 -14.51 -33.76
CA GLN A 269 -13.29 -13.32 -33.51
C GLN A 269 -13.01 -13.17 -32.01
N GLY A 270 -11.78 -13.43 -31.59
CA GLY A 270 -11.31 -13.22 -30.21
C GLY A 270 -11.06 -11.76 -29.88
N GLY A 271 -11.25 -11.40 -28.62
CA GLY A 271 -10.93 -10.07 -28.08
C GLY A 271 -9.43 -9.90 -27.84
N GLY A 272 -8.96 -8.65 -27.89
CA GLY A 272 -7.61 -8.27 -27.47
C GLY A 272 -7.48 -8.27 -25.95
N GLY A 273 -6.27 -8.48 -25.44
CA GLY A 273 -5.97 -8.38 -24.03
C GLY A 273 -5.86 -6.92 -23.57
N GLY A 274 -6.19 -6.65 -22.31
CA GLY A 274 -5.96 -5.34 -21.69
C GLY A 274 -4.47 -5.07 -21.49
N GLY A 275 -4.08 -3.80 -21.55
CA GLY A 275 -2.72 -3.37 -21.26
C GLY A 275 -2.40 -3.55 -19.78
N GLY A 276 -1.17 -3.96 -19.49
CA GLY A 276 -0.63 -3.93 -18.13
C GLY A 276 0.25 -2.70 -17.91
N ALA A 277 0.61 -2.45 -16.66
CA ALA A 277 1.54 -1.39 -16.32
C ALA A 277 2.93 -1.65 -16.94
N GLY A 278 3.36 -2.91 -17.05
CA GLY A 278 4.69 -3.28 -17.53
C GLY A 278 4.76 -3.54 -19.03
N THR A 279 3.72 -4.11 -19.63
CA THR A 279 3.71 -4.44 -21.06
C THR A 279 2.35 -4.19 -21.72
N VAL A 280 2.38 -3.99 -23.04
CA VAL A 280 1.17 -3.88 -23.87
C VAL A 280 0.33 -5.16 -23.82
N GLY A 281 -0.99 -5.02 -23.97
CA GLY A 281 -1.88 -6.16 -24.12
C GLY A 281 -1.64 -6.89 -25.44
N GLY A 282 -1.72 -8.22 -25.41
CA GLY A 282 -1.62 -9.05 -26.61
C GLY A 282 -2.78 -8.78 -27.56
N SER A 283 -2.49 -8.65 -28.86
CA SER A 283 -3.54 -8.63 -29.88
C SER A 283 -4.04 -10.04 -30.15
N ALA A 284 -5.32 -10.19 -30.48
CA ALA A 284 -5.88 -11.48 -30.87
C ALA A 284 -5.32 -11.92 -32.23
N THR A 285 -5.05 -13.23 -32.36
CA THR A 285 -4.58 -13.87 -33.61
C THR A 285 -5.73 -14.65 -34.24
N SER A 286 -5.49 -15.38 -35.33
CA SER A 286 -6.52 -16.20 -35.99
C SER A 286 -6.95 -17.45 -35.20
N THR A 287 -6.33 -17.73 -34.04
CA THR A 287 -6.57 -18.95 -33.26
C THR A 287 -6.62 -18.71 -31.75
N ALA A 288 -6.40 -17.48 -31.27
CA ALA A 288 -6.34 -17.17 -29.86
C ALA A 288 -6.75 -15.72 -29.59
N ALA A 289 -7.44 -15.52 -28.47
CA ALA A 289 -7.63 -14.19 -27.92
C ALA A 289 -6.33 -13.64 -27.34
N GLY A 290 -6.25 -12.32 -27.20
CA GLY A 290 -5.06 -11.65 -26.70
C GLY A 290 -4.84 -11.85 -25.20
N ASN A 291 -3.63 -12.18 -24.78
CA ASN A 291 -3.27 -12.21 -23.36
C ASN A 291 -3.20 -10.80 -22.77
N GLY A 292 -3.52 -10.65 -21.49
CA GLY A 292 -3.33 -9.40 -20.77
C GLY A 292 -1.84 -9.07 -20.63
N GLY A 293 -1.50 -7.79 -20.69
CA GLY A 293 -0.14 -7.32 -20.46
C GLY A 293 0.26 -7.48 -19.00
N ASP A 294 1.50 -7.86 -18.74
CA ASP A 294 2.04 -7.94 -17.39
C ASP A 294 2.15 -6.56 -16.72
N GLY A 295 1.97 -6.56 -15.40
CA GLY A 295 2.22 -5.42 -14.52
C GLY A 295 3.71 -5.17 -14.27
N ILE A 296 4.02 -4.29 -13.32
CA ILE A 296 5.39 -3.98 -12.88
C ILE A 296 5.69 -4.69 -11.56
N ALA A 297 6.86 -5.32 -11.48
CA ALA A 297 7.36 -5.88 -10.23
C ALA A 297 7.87 -4.77 -9.29
N SER A 298 7.52 -4.86 -8.00
CA SER A 298 8.05 -4.01 -6.95
C SER A 298 8.26 -4.80 -5.65
N SER A 299 9.36 -4.49 -4.95
CA SER A 299 9.69 -5.06 -3.64
C SER A 299 9.29 -4.17 -2.46
N ILE A 300 8.52 -3.10 -2.71
CA ILE A 300 8.18 -2.09 -1.71
C ILE A 300 7.45 -2.67 -0.49
N SER A 301 6.71 -3.77 -0.66
CA SER A 301 6.01 -4.50 0.42
C SER A 301 6.93 -5.40 1.27
N GLY A 302 8.22 -5.44 0.96
CA GLY A 302 9.23 -6.31 1.57
C GLY A 302 9.49 -7.62 0.82
N SER A 303 8.76 -7.87 -0.26
CA SER A 303 8.94 -9.02 -1.16
C SER A 303 8.53 -8.61 -2.58
N SER A 304 9.14 -9.20 -3.61
CA SER A 304 8.78 -8.88 -5.00
C SER A 304 7.35 -9.30 -5.30
N THR A 305 6.53 -8.39 -5.81
CA THR A 305 5.14 -8.63 -6.25
C THR A 305 4.84 -7.78 -7.48
N TYR A 306 4.00 -8.27 -8.38
CA TYR A 306 3.58 -7.53 -9.56
C TYR A 306 2.31 -6.71 -9.29
N TYR A 307 2.20 -5.54 -9.91
CA TYR A 307 1.05 -4.64 -9.80
C TYR A 307 0.63 -4.11 -11.17
N GLY A 308 -0.68 -3.99 -11.39
CA GLY A 308 -1.28 -3.42 -12.59
C GLY A 308 -1.30 -4.35 -13.79
N GLY A 309 -1.55 -5.65 -13.60
CA GLY A 309 -1.68 -6.61 -14.72
C GLY A 309 -2.98 -6.42 -15.52
N GLY A 310 -2.93 -6.52 -16.84
CA GLY A 310 -4.10 -6.47 -17.71
C GLY A 310 -4.86 -7.79 -17.76
N GLY A 311 -6.16 -7.74 -18.09
CA GLY A 311 -7.00 -8.93 -18.27
C GLY A 311 -6.87 -9.54 -19.67
N GLY A 312 -7.07 -10.84 -19.80
CA GLY A 312 -7.09 -11.55 -21.09
C GLY A 312 -8.37 -11.32 -21.89
N GLY A 313 -8.28 -11.33 -23.21
CA GLY A 313 -9.43 -11.22 -24.11
C GLY A 313 -10.30 -12.48 -24.10
N GLY A 314 -11.60 -12.32 -24.34
CA GLY A 314 -12.54 -13.44 -24.48
C GLY A 314 -12.28 -14.25 -25.75
N GLY A 315 -12.26 -15.57 -25.62
CA GLY A 315 -12.20 -16.50 -26.75
C GLY A 315 -13.59 -16.89 -27.26
N ASN A 316 -13.62 -17.75 -28.26
CA ASN A 316 -14.85 -18.33 -28.80
C ASN A 316 -14.61 -19.76 -29.34
N ASN A 317 -15.67 -20.56 -29.49
CA ASN A 317 -15.55 -21.86 -30.13
C ASN A 317 -16.70 -22.10 -31.11
N TRP A 318 -16.70 -21.31 -32.18
CA TRP A 318 -17.67 -21.47 -33.27
C TRP A 318 -17.11 -22.37 -34.37
N ALA A 319 -17.91 -23.31 -34.85
CA ALA A 319 -17.60 -24.20 -35.98
C ALA A 319 -16.30 -25.05 -35.84
N GLY A 320 -15.93 -25.45 -34.60
CA GLY A 320 -14.81 -26.36 -34.36
C GLY A 320 -13.43 -25.71 -34.36
N THR A 321 -13.33 -24.39 -34.50
CA THR A 321 -12.09 -23.66 -34.23
C THR A 321 -11.98 -23.38 -32.74
N ASN A 322 -11.24 -24.21 -32.00
CA ASN A 322 -10.99 -24.01 -30.57
C ASN A 322 -10.12 -22.76 -30.34
N TRP A 323 -10.72 -21.57 -30.19
CA TRP A 323 -9.94 -20.40 -29.77
C TRP A 323 -9.75 -20.42 -28.26
N SER A 324 -8.49 -20.42 -27.87
CA SER A 324 -8.12 -20.21 -26.47
C SER A 324 -8.48 -18.79 -26.04
N SER A 325 -9.04 -18.67 -24.84
CA SER A 325 -9.20 -17.36 -24.18
C SER A 325 -7.84 -16.88 -23.70
N GLY A 326 -7.64 -15.57 -23.69
CA GLY A 326 -6.38 -14.97 -23.27
C GLY A 326 -6.16 -15.18 -21.77
N SER A 327 -4.92 -15.47 -21.37
CA SER A 327 -4.54 -15.43 -19.95
C SER A 327 -4.52 -13.99 -19.44
N GLY A 328 -4.71 -13.80 -18.14
CA GLY A 328 -4.41 -12.52 -17.49
C GLY A 328 -2.90 -12.30 -17.36
N GLY A 329 -2.48 -11.04 -17.31
CA GLY A 329 -1.09 -10.66 -17.06
C GLY A 329 -0.71 -10.76 -15.58
N LEU A 330 0.59 -10.89 -15.31
CA LEU A 330 1.15 -10.84 -13.97
C LEU A 330 0.76 -9.53 -13.27
N GLY A 331 0.51 -9.60 -11.97
CA GLY A 331 -0.02 -8.45 -11.22
C GLY A 331 -1.55 -8.41 -11.18
N GLY A 332 -2.17 -9.60 -11.22
CA GLY A 332 -3.56 -9.80 -10.86
C GLY A 332 -4.55 -9.75 -12.03
N GLY A 333 -4.09 -9.83 -13.27
CA GLY A 333 -4.97 -9.89 -14.43
C GLY A 333 -5.85 -11.14 -14.42
N GLY A 334 -7.14 -10.97 -14.74
CA GLY A 334 -8.08 -12.08 -14.92
C GLY A 334 -8.01 -12.67 -16.33
N ALA A 335 -8.12 -13.99 -16.46
CA ALA A 335 -8.25 -14.67 -17.75
C ALA A 335 -9.61 -14.39 -18.41
N GLY A 336 -9.61 -14.30 -19.73
CA GLY A 336 -10.83 -14.19 -20.53
C GLY A 336 -11.64 -15.50 -20.52
N ALA A 337 -12.88 -15.44 -20.99
CA ALA A 337 -13.75 -16.61 -21.07
C ALA A 337 -14.66 -16.61 -22.30
N TRP A 338 -15.14 -17.81 -22.66
CA TRP A 338 -16.19 -18.04 -23.65
C TRP A 338 -17.52 -18.32 -22.95
N LEU A 339 -17.82 -19.60 -22.61
CA LEU A 339 -19.06 -20.03 -21.93
C LEU A 339 -19.05 -19.84 -20.40
N ALA A 340 -18.28 -18.91 -19.87
CA ALA A 340 -18.22 -18.63 -18.43
C ALA A 340 -18.11 -17.13 -18.17
N VAL A 341 -18.38 -16.74 -16.94
CA VAL A 341 -17.98 -15.43 -16.45
C VAL A 341 -16.44 -15.38 -16.48
N SER A 342 -15.87 -14.31 -17.03
CA SER A 342 -14.42 -14.15 -17.05
C SER A 342 -13.86 -14.00 -15.64
N THR A 343 -12.58 -14.32 -15.46
CA THR A 343 -11.94 -14.19 -14.15
C THR A 343 -11.84 -12.71 -13.78
N ALA A 344 -12.18 -12.39 -12.53
CA ALA A 344 -12.01 -11.06 -11.96
C ALA A 344 -10.52 -10.70 -11.81
N GLY A 345 -10.24 -9.39 -11.81
CA GLY A 345 -8.94 -8.89 -11.41
C GLY A 345 -8.70 -9.15 -9.91
N THR A 346 -7.46 -9.46 -9.54
CA THR A 346 -7.11 -9.71 -8.14
C THR A 346 -7.19 -8.40 -7.35
N ALA A 347 -7.94 -8.39 -6.25
CA ALA A 347 -8.05 -7.22 -5.39
C ALA A 347 -6.68 -6.75 -4.87
N ASN A 348 -6.52 -5.43 -4.70
CA ASN A 348 -5.33 -4.77 -4.17
C ASN A 348 -4.07 -4.94 -5.03
N THR A 349 -4.25 -5.21 -6.31
CA THR A 349 -3.15 -5.28 -7.29
C THR A 349 -3.35 -4.30 -8.45
N GLY A 350 -4.53 -3.70 -8.59
CA GLY A 350 -4.92 -2.95 -9.79
C GLY A 350 -5.13 -3.81 -11.02
N GLY A 351 -5.26 -5.14 -10.89
CA GLY A 351 -5.40 -6.05 -12.03
C GLY A 351 -6.72 -5.84 -12.80
N GLY A 352 -6.68 -5.86 -14.13
CA GLY A 352 -7.87 -5.84 -14.99
C GLY A 352 -8.55 -7.21 -15.07
N SER A 353 -9.87 -7.25 -15.30
CA SER A 353 -10.59 -8.53 -15.47
C SER A 353 -10.59 -9.02 -16.92
N GLY A 354 -10.85 -10.31 -17.13
CA GLY A 354 -10.91 -10.86 -18.47
C GLY A 354 -12.14 -10.39 -19.27
N GLY A 355 -12.07 -10.47 -20.59
CA GLY A 355 -13.22 -10.28 -21.48
C GLY A 355 -14.08 -11.55 -21.58
N SER A 356 -15.36 -11.39 -21.93
CA SER A 356 -16.29 -12.51 -22.12
C SER A 356 -17.08 -12.37 -23.41
N SER A 357 -17.54 -13.49 -23.95
CA SER A 357 -18.38 -13.55 -25.15
C SER A 357 -19.87 -13.75 -24.87
N VAL A 358 -20.26 -14.44 -23.79
CA VAL A 358 -21.67 -14.83 -23.60
C VAL A 358 -22.22 -14.81 -22.17
N ASN A 359 -21.43 -14.68 -21.11
CA ASN A 359 -21.96 -14.82 -19.73
C ASN A 359 -21.72 -13.63 -18.80
N GLY A 360 -20.67 -12.82 -19.04
CA GLY A 360 -20.39 -11.64 -18.21
C GLY A 360 -18.91 -11.50 -17.89
N SER A 361 -18.53 -10.33 -17.44
CA SER A 361 -17.14 -10.06 -17.02
C SER A 361 -17.02 -9.94 -15.51
N GLY A 362 -15.90 -10.43 -14.97
CA GLY A 362 -15.54 -10.18 -13.58
C GLY A 362 -15.27 -8.70 -13.32
N ALA A 363 -15.25 -8.30 -12.04
CA ALA A 363 -14.83 -6.95 -11.67
C ALA A 363 -13.31 -6.78 -11.82
N GLY A 364 -12.84 -5.57 -12.08
CA GLY A 364 -11.44 -5.22 -11.94
C GLY A 364 -10.99 -5.29 -10.47
N GLY A 365 -9.70 -5.48 -10.24
CA GLY A 365 -9.09 -5.45 -8.92
C GLY A 365 -8.99 -4.02 -8.40
N SER A 366 -9.20 -3.83 -7.09
CA SER A 366 -8.93 -2.54 -6.43
C SER A 366 -7.45 -2.16 -6.54
N GLY A 367 -7.20 -0.85 -6.48
CA GLY A 367 -5.86 -0.28 -6.36
C GLY A 367 -5.24 -0.56 -4.99
N ILE A 368 -4.03 -0.05 -4.80
CA ILE A 368 -3.28 -0.16 -3.55
C ILE A 368 -2.30 1.01 -3.43
N VAL A 369 -2.07 1.49 -2.21
CA VAL A 369 -1.03 2.47 -1.91
C VAL A 369 -0.09 1.91 -0.85
N ILE A 370 1.21 1.92 -1.12
CA ILE A 370 2.24 1.39 -0.22
C ILE A 370 3.28 2.48 0.03
N ILE A 371 3.58 2.74 1.30
CA ILE A 371 4.58 3.72 1.73
C ILE A 371 5.62 2.98 2.58
N ARG A 372 6.91 3.15 2.26
CA ARG A 372 8.04 2.55 2.99
C ARG A 372 9.04 3.62 3.40
N TYR A 373 9.42 3.65 4.68
CA TYR A 373 10.47 4.56 5.18
C TYR A 373 11.37 3.86 6.22
N ALA A 374 12.55 4.42 6.45
CA ALA A 374 13.52 3.91 7.42
C ALA A 374 13.02 4.09 8.86
N GLN A 375 13.34 3.13 9.74
CA GLN A 375 13.05 3.20 11.18
C GLN A 375 13.92 4.20 11.93
#